data_AF-A0A3L7WW03-F1
#
_entry.id   AF-A0A3L7WW03-F1
#
_cell.length_a   1.000
_cell.length_b   1.000
_cell.length_c   1.000
_cell.angle_alpha   90.00
_cell.angle_beta   90.00
_cell.angle_gamma   90.00
#
_symmetry.space_group_name_H-M   'P 1'
#
loop_
_entity.id
_entity.type
_entity.pdbx_description
1 polymer ?
#
loop_
_entity_poly.entity_id
_entity_poly.type
_entity_poly.pdbx_seq_one_letter_code
_entity_poly.pdbx_strand_id
1 'polypeptide(L)'
;MAYTFIDHYRPIRAMLRVDALVVGLGLGLVLLIHPVDMLTGLGFGMGSPLLSRLAGSALLGLGIGQLLAAAEADLRAGTLVAAIISNGLLAASLFVAYLSGELTELTTWGYLLLLVLFVISLLSAVLPIPFLRRGIGL
;
A
#
# COMPACT_ATOMS: atom_id res chain seq x y z
N MET A 1 -18.43 16.05 -20.50
CA MET A 1 -18.06 15.16 -19.37
C MET A 1 -19.10 15.35 -18.29
N ALA A 2 -20.04 14.41 -18.15
CA ALA A 2 -21.06 14.48 -17.11
C ALA A 2 -20.39 14.20 -15.76
N TYR A 3 -20.07 15.27 -15.02
CA TYR A 3 -19.73 15.17 -13.61
C TYR A 3 -21.03 14.87 -12.85
N THR A 4 -21.30 13.60 -12.60
CA THR A 4 -22.37 13.22 -11.68
C THR A 4 -21.94 13.66 -10.29
N PHE A 5 -22.66 14.62 -9.69
CA PHE A 5 -22.43 15.18 -8.35
C PHE A 5 -22.51 14.14 -7.21
N ILE A 6 -22.69 12.86 -7.53
CA ILE A 6 -22.81 11.72 -6.61
C ILE A 6 -21.84 10.63 -7.08
N ASP A 7 -20.54 10.91 -7.13
CA ASP A 7 -19.54 9.86 -7.31
C ASP A 7 -19.42 9.06 -6.00
N HIS A 8 -20.19 7.97 -5.91
CA HIS A 8 -20.22 7.08 -4.74
C HIS A 8 -18.85 6.48 -4.39
N TYR A 9 -17.95 6.36 -5.38
CA TYR A 9 -16.63 5.75 -5.21
C TYR A 9 -15.50 6.77 -4.99
N ARG A 10 -15.83 8.06 -4.90
CA ARG A 10 -14.86 9.14 -4.65
C ARG A 10 -13.89 8.88 -3.48
N PRO A 11 -14.34 8.41 -2.29
CA PRO A 11 -13.42 8.15 -1.18
C PRO A 11 -12.46 6.99 -1.48
N ILE A 12 -12.93 5.93 -2.17
CA ILE A 12 -12.08 4.80 -2.55
C ILE A 12 -11.05 5.23 -3.58
N ARG A 13 -11.45 6.00 -4.60
CA ARG A 13 -10.53 6.52 -5.61
C ARG A 13 -9.44 7.39 -4.98
N ALA A 14 -9.81 8.24 -4.01
CA ALA A 14 -8.82 9.04 -3.29
C ALA A 14 -7.85 8.14 -2.51
N MET A 15 -8.36 7.14 -1.80
CA MET A 15 -7.53 6.22 -1.03
C MET A 15 -6.59 5.40 -1.91
N LEU A 16 -7.08 4.84 -3.02
CA LEU A 16 -6.25 4.11 -4.00
C LEU A 16 -5.13 4.99 -4.56
N ARG A 17 -5.36 6.29 -4.77
CA ARG A 17 -4.32 7.21 -5.22
C ARG A 17 -3.28 7.48 -4.13
N VAL A 18 -3.73 7.71 -2.89
CA VAL A 18 -2.82 7.94 -1.76
C VAL A 18 -1.95 6.71 -1.54
N ASP A 19 -2.57 5.54 -1.51
CA ASP A 19 -1.89 4.25 -1.35
C ASP A 19 -0.90 3.99 -2.48
N ALA A 20 -1.33 4.20 -3.72
CA ALA A 20 -0.46 4.02 -4.87
C ALA A 20 0.73 4.98 -4.88
N LEU A 21 0.54 6.22 -4.43
CA LEU A 21 1.62 7.22 -4.39
C LEU A 21 2.58 6.96 -3.22
N VAL A 22 2.07 6.63 -2.04
CA VAL A 22 2.88 6.50 -0.82
C VAL A 22 3.47 5.11 -0.70
N VAL A 23 2.63 4.08 -0.74
CA VAL A 23 3.02 2.67 -0.54
C VAL A 23 3.53 2.06 -1.85
N GLY A 24 2.84 2.29 -2.97
CA GLY A 24 3.26 1.73 -4.26
C GLY A 24 4.52 2.38 -4.82
N LEU A 25 4.40 3.66 -5.19
CA LEU A 25 5.45 4.43 -5.86
C LEU A 25 6.52 4.92 -4.90
N GLY A 26 6.13 5.55 -3.78
CA GLY A 26 7.08 6.11 -2.81
C GLY A 26 7.98 5.04 -2.23
N LEU A 27 7.41 4.08 -1.50
CA LEU A 27 8.18 2.98 -0.92
C LEU A 27 8.83 2.10 -1.99
N GLY A 28 8.15 1.84 -3.11
CA GLY A 28 8.70 1.06 -4.22
C GLY A 28 9.96 1.68 -4.82
N LEU A 29 9.97 2.99 -5.07
CA LEU A 29 11.16 3.71 -5.56
C LEU A 29 12.29 3.72 -4.53
N VAL A 30 11.97 3.93 -3.25
CA VAL A 30 12.97 3.90 -2.17
C VAL A 30 13.65 2.54 -2.13
N LEU A 31 12.90 1.44 -2.15
CA LEU A 31 13.46 0.09 -2.12
C LEU A 31 14.20 -0.30 -3.40
N LEU A 32 13.81 0.25 -4.55
CA LEU A 32 14.44 -0.04 -5.84
C LEU A 32 15.77 0.72 -6.01
N ILE A 33 15.80 2.00 -5.64
CA ILE A 33 16.87 2.93 -5.99
C ILE A 33 17.87 3.11 -4.85
N HIS A 34 17.42 3.19 -3.60
CA HIS A 34 18.32 3.60 -2.52
C HIS A 34 19.27 2.49 -2.08
N PRO A 35 20.55 2.83 -1.84
CA PRO A 35 21.53 1.90 -1.28
C PRO A 35 21.10 1.50 0.14
N VAL A 36 21.43 0.26 0.50
CA VAL A 36 21.08 -0.36 1.79
C VAL A 36 21.49 0.53 2.98
N ASP A 37 22.56 1.32 2.83
CA ASP A 37 23.10 2.25 3.83
C ASP A 37 22.11 3.34 4.28
N MET A 38 21.21 3.79 3.41
CA MET A 38 20.21 4.79 3.78
C MET A 38 19.07 4.17 4.60
N LEU A 39 18.78 2.90 4.35
CA LEU A 39 17.76 2.13 5.10
C LEU A 39 18.32 1.60 6.43
N THR A 40 19.61 1.26 6.51
CA THR A 40 20.25 0.95 7.79
C THR A 40 20.30 2.16 8.70
N GLY A 41 20.45 3.38 8.16
CA GLY A 41 20.32 4.63 8.92
C GLY A 41 18.93 4.84 9.55
N LEU A 42 17.89 4.21 9.00
CA LEU A 42 16.54 4.18 9.59
C LEU A 42 16.35 3.04 10.61
N GLY A 43 17.34 2.16 10.76
CA GLY A 43 17.30 0.98 11.62
C GLY A 43 16.67 -0.25 10.97
N PHE A 44 16.55 -0.29 9.64
CA PHE A 44 16.13 -1.50 8.94
C PHE A 44 17.32 -2.45 8.78
N GLY A 45 17.28 -3.59 9.45
CA GLY A 45 18.15 -4.74 9.19
C GLY A 45 17.79 -5.38 7.85
N MET A 46 18.20 -4.75 6.75
CA MET A 46 17.88 -5.25 5.42
C MET A 46 18.74 -6.48 5.08
N GLY A 47 18.07 -7.54 4.64
CA GLY A 47 18.69 -8.71 4.04
C GLY A 47 19.28 -8.42 2.65
N SER A 48 19.29 -9.42 1.77
CA SER A 48 19.90 -9.30 0.44
C SER A 48 19.37 -8.09 -0.37
N PRO A 49 20.25 -7.26 -0.97
CA PRO A 49 19.84 -6.10 -1.79
C PRO A 49 19.03 -6.49 -3.03
N LEU A 50 19.08 -7.76 -3.44
CA LEU A 50 18.24 -8.28 -4.50
C LEU A 50 16.77 -8.41 -4.05
N LEU A 51 16.53 -8.86 -2.81
CA LEU A 51 15.17 -9.00 -2.28
C LEU A 51 14.51 -7.64 -2.08
N SER A 52 15.25 -6.62 -1.62
CA SER A 52 14.71 -5.26 -1.49
C SER A 52 14.28 -4.69 -2.85
N ARG A 53 15.10 -4.88 -3.90
CA ARG A 53 14.76 -4.43 -5.27
C ARG A 53 13.56 -5.18 -5.85
N LEU A 54 13.44 -6.48 -5.59
CA LEU A 54 12.26 -7.27 -6.02
C LEU A 54 11.00 -6.84 -5.29
N ALA A 55 11.08 -6.57 -3.98
CA ALA A 55 9.96 -6.01 -3.23
C ALA A 55 9.59 -4.62 -3.77
N GLY A 56 10.60 -3.77 -4.04
CA GLY A 56 10.41 -2.45 -4.64
C GLY A 56 9.72 -2.51 -5.99
N SER A 57 10.17 -3.39 -6.91
CA SER A 57 9.54 -3.52 -8.24
C SER A 57 8.11 -4.06 -8.16
N ALA A 58 7.81 -4.97 -7.23
CA ALA A 58 6.46 -5.45 -6.98
C ALA A 58 5.55 -4.32 -6.48
N LEU A 59 6.03 -3.48 -5.54
CA LEU A 59 5.28 -2.32 -5.04
C LEU A 59 5.05 -1.27 -6.12
N LEU A 60 6.02 -1.03 -7.00
CA LEU A 60 5.84 -0.15 -8.15
C LEU A 60 4.73 -0.65 -9.08
N GLY A 61 4.74 -1.94 -9.40
CA GLY A 61 3.69 -2.56 -10.22
C GLY A 61 2.32 -2.44 -9.56
N LEU A 62 2.25 -2.68 -8.25
CA LEU A 62 1.03 -2.52 -7.45
C LEU A 62 0.54 -1.07 -7.49
N GLY A 63 1.41 -0.09 -7.26
CA GLY A 63 1.07 1.33 -7.30
C GLY A 63 0.55 1.79 -8.66
N ILE A 64 1.20 1.36 -9.76
CA ILE A 64 0.72 1.65 -11.11
C ILE A 64 -0.67 1.02 -11.33
N GLY A 65 -0.87 -0.23 -10.92
CA GLY A 65 -2.16 -0.92 -11.02
C GLY A 65 -3.28 -0.19 -10.26
N GLN A 66 -2.98 0.30 -9.07
CA GLN A 66 -3.94 1.07 -8.26
C GLN A 66 -4.23 2.47 -8.85
N LEU A 67 -3.24 3.17 -9.41
CA LEU A 67 -3.47 4.44 -10.10
C LEU A 67 -4.37 4.25 -11.33
N LEU A 68 -4.13 3.19 -12.11
CA LEU A 68 -4.97 2.84 -13.24
C LEU A 68 -6.39 2.51 -12.79
N ALA A 69 -6.55 1.69 -11.75
CA ALA A 69 -7.86 1.38 -11.17
C ALA A 69 -8.58 2.63 -10.65
N ALA A 70 -7.86 3.60 -10.09
CA ALA A 70 -8.42 4.87 -9.61
C ALA A 70 -8.77 5.86 -10.74
N ALA A 71 -8.33 5.59 -11.97
CA ALA A 71 -8.66 6.36 -13.18
C ALA A 71 -9.85 5.78 -13.96
N GLU A 72 -10.21 4.51 -13.72
CA GLU A 72 -11.39 3.90 -14.33
C GLU A 72 -12.69 4.59 -13.86
N ALA A 73 -13.68 4.68 -14.75
CA ALA A 73 -14.98 5.26 -14.44
C ALA A 73 -15.77 4.37 -13.47
N ASP A 74 -15.78 3.06 -13.72
CA ASP A 74 -16.42 2.04 -12.89
C ASP A 74 -15.36 1.15 -12.23
N LEU A 75 -15.35 1.09 -10.89
CA LEU A 75 -14.46 0.19 -10.18
C LEU A 75 -15.00 -1.25 -10.24
N ARG A 76 -14.23 -2.13 -10.87
CA ARG A 76 -14.55 -3.55 -10.95
C ARG A 76 -14.37 -4.22 -9.59
N ALA A 77 -15.23 -5.16 -9.24
CA ALA A 77 -15.08 -5.94 -8.01
C ALA A 77 -13.70 -6.63 -7.92
N GLY A 78 -13.16 -7.10 -9.04
CA GLY A 78 -11.82 -7.70 -9.09
C GLY A 78 -10.69 -6.75 -8.68
N THR A 79 -10.76 -5.45 -9.01
CA THR A 79 -9.74 -4.48 -8.60
C THR A 79 -9.85 -4.16 -7.11
N LEU A 80 -11.08 -4.11 -6.57
CA LEU A 80 -11.29 -3.97 -5.13
C LEU A 80 -10.76 -5.17 -4.36
N VAL A 81 -11.02 -6.40 -4.82
CA VAL A 81 -10.47 -7.62 -4.19
C VAL A 81 -8.95 -7.61 -4.23
N ALA A 82 -8.35 -7.27 -5.38
CA ALA A 82 -6.90 -7.18 -5.49
C ALA A 82 -6.31 -6.13 -4.52
N ALA A 83 -6.95 -4.96 -4.38
CA ALA A 83 -6.54 -3.94 -3.42
C ALA A 83 -6.69 -4.40 -1.96
N ILE A 84 -7.80 -5.07 -1.62
CA ILE A 84 -8.03 -5.61 -0.27
C ILE A 84 -6.94 -6.63 0.07
N ILE A 85 -6.68 -7.59 -0.81
CA ILE A 85 -5.72 -8.67 -0.57
C ILE A 85 -4.30 -8.11 -0.49
N SER A 86 -3.88 -7.32 -1.47
CA SER A 86 -2.51 -6.81 -1.51
C SER A 86 -2.18 -5.90 -0.33
N ASN A 87 -3.05 -4.94 -0.01
CA ASN A 87 -2.86 -4.04 1.12
C ASN A 87 -3.06 -4.75 2.47
N GLY A 88 -3.98 -5.72 2.53
CA GLY A 88 -4.18 -6.55 3.71
C GLY A 88 -2.96 -7.41 4.02
N LEU A 89 -2.32 -8.00 2.99
CA LEU A 89 -1.08 -8.75 3.14
C LEU A 89 0.10 -7.86 3.58
N LEU A 90 0.20 -6.64 3.05
CA LEU A 90 1.20 -5.66 3.49
C LEU A 90 0.99 -5.23 4.95
N ALA A 91 -0.25 -4.93 5.34
CA ALA A 91 -0.55 -4.58 6.73
C ALA A 91 -0.28 -5.77 7.67
N ALA A 92 -0.66 -6.98 7.27
CA ALA A 92 -0.42 -8.20 8.03
C ALA A 92 1.08 -8.49 8.18
N SER A 93 1.89 -8.32 7.14
CA SER A 93 3.33 -8.55 7.21
C SER A 93 4.02 -7.56 8.16
N LEU A 94 3.63 -6.27 8.11
CA LEU A 94 4.11 -5.26 9.06
C LEU A 94 3.72 -5.58 10.51
N PHE A 95 2.49 -6.05 10.70
CA PHE A 95 2.01 -6.45 12.03
C PHE A 95 2.75 -7.68 12.57
N VAL A 96 3.01 -8.68 11.72
CA VAL A 96 3.82 -9.85 12.10
C VAL A 96 5.25 -9.44 12.42
N ALA A 97 5.88 -8.58 11.61
CA ALA A 97 7.23 -8.08 11.89
C ALA A 97 7.31 -7.34 13.24
N TYR A 98 6.26 -6.59 13.59
CA TYR A 98 6.15 -5.97 14.91
C TYR A 98 6.08 -7.01 16.04
N LEU A 99 5.24 -8.03 15.90
CA LEU A 99 5.10 -9.10 16.91
C LEU A 99 6.36 -9.95 17.06
N SER A 100 7.10 -10.19 15.96
CA SER A 100 8.38 -10.90 15.97
C SER A 100 9.51 -10.12 16.65
N GLY A 101 9.31 -8.83 16.97
CA GLY A 101 10.35 -7.98 17.52
C GLY A 101 11.42 -7.57 16.51
N GLU A 102 11.22 -7.83 15.22
CA GLU A 102 12.14 -7.46 14.13
C GLU A 102 12.28 -5.94 14.02
N LEU A 103 11.32 -5.18 14.57
CA LEU A 103 11.30 -3.73 14.52
C LEU A 103 12.05 -3.05 15.68
N THR A 104 12.62 -3.81 16.62
CA THR A 104 13.21 -3.26 17.86
C THR A 104 14.42 -2.36 17.63
N GLU A 105 15.13 -2.53 16.51
CA GLU A 105 16.30 -1.71 16.15
C GLU A 105 15.92 -0.44 15.36
N LEU A 106 14.63 -0.22 15.08
CA LEU A 106 14.22 0.95 14.31
C LEU A 106 14.40 2.26 15.08
N THR A 107 14.89 3.25 14.35
CA THR A 107 14.88 4.63 14.80
C THR A 107 13.43 5.14 14.95
N THR A 108 13.21 6.19 15.75
CA THR A 108 11.89 6.82 15.89
C THR A 108 11.29 7.23 14.54
N TRP A 109 12.12 7.70 13.61
CA TRP A 109 11.70 8.06 12.25
C TRP A 109 11.28 6.85 11.42
N GLY A 110 12.02 5.74 11.52
CA GLY A 110 11.65 4.48 10.88
C GLY A 110 10.32 3.95 11.41
N TYR A 111 10.11 3.99 12.73
CA TYR A 111 8.83 3.60 13.33
C TYR A 111 7.67 4.46 12.84
N LEU A 112 7.85 5.78 12.76
CA LEU A 112 6.82 6.71 12.30
C LEU A 112 6.47 6.43 10.83
N LEU A 113 7.49 6.20 9.98
CA LEU A 113 7.30 5.82 8.58
C LEU A 113 6.51 4.51 8.46
N LEU A 114 6.91 3.46 9.19
CA LEU A 114 6.20 2.16 9.16
C LEU A 114 4.77 2.28 9.67
N LEU A 115 4.54 3.06 10.73
CA LEU A 115 3.20 3.29 11.26
C LEU A 115 2.31 3.93 10.19
N VAL A 116 2.82 4.94 9.48
CA VAL A 116 2.08 5.59 8.39
C VAL A 116 1.77 4.60 7.27
N LEU A 117 2.76 3.80 6.84
CA LEU A 117 2.56 2.77 5.82
C LEU A 117 1.54 1.71 6.24
N PHE A 118 1.59 1.28 7.51
CA PHE A 118 0.66 0.31 8.08
C PHE A 118 -0.76 0.86 8.09
N VAL A 119 -0.96 2.08 8.57
CA VAL A 119 -2.28 2.72 8.64
C VAL A 119 -2.86 2.91 7.23
N ILE A 120 -2.06 3.38 6.28
CA ILE A 120 -2.49 3.54 4.89
C ILE A 120 -2.89 2.18 4.30
N SER A 121 -2.05 1.15 4.43
CA SER A 121 -2.35 -0.19 3.93
C SER A 121 -3.62 -0.78 4.58
N LEU A 122 -3.78 -0.64 5.89
CA LEU A 122 -4.94 -1.14 6.61
C LEU A 122 -6.22 -0.43 6.16
N LEU A 123 -6.20 0.90 6.04
CA LEU A 123 -7.34 1.67 5.56
C LEU A 123 -7.68 1.31 4.11
N SER A 124 -6.67 1.16 3.24
CA SER A 124 -6.86 0.75 1.84
C SER A 124 -7.40 -0.66 1.71
N ALA A 125 -7.16 -1.53 2.69
CA ALA A 125 -7.73 -2.86 2.75
C ALA A 125 -9.17 -2.89 3.28
N VAL A 126 -9.50 -2.04 4.27
CA VAL A 126 -10.80 -2.06 4.95
C VAL A 126 -11.86 -1.22 4.23
N LEU A 127 -11.49 -0.05 3.71
CA LEU A 127 -12.42 0.89 3.07
C LEU A 127 -13.18 0.30 1.87
N PRO A 128 -12.59 -0.56 1.01
CA PRO A 128 -13.31 -1.16 -0.11
C PRO A 128 -14.36 -2.21 0.28
N ILE A 129 -14.26 -2.84 1.46
CA ILE A 129 -15.12 -3.95 1.90
C ILE A 129 -16.64 -3.63 1.83
N PRO A 130 -17.15 -2.53 2.40
CA PRO A 130 -18.57 -2.21 2.33
C PRO A 130 -19.07 -1.99 0.89
N PHE A 131 -18.21 -1.50 0.00
CA PHE A 131 -18.55 -1.27 -1.41
C PHE A 131 -18.53 -2.56 -2.22
N LEU A 132 -17.58 -3.46 -1.91
CA LEU A 132 -17.58 -4.81 -2.47
C LEU A 132 -18.88 -5.53 -2.11
N ARG A 133 -19.29 -5.47 -0.84
CA ARG A 133 -20.50 -6.12 -0.32
C ARG A 133 -21.76 -5.66 -1.07
N ARG A 134 -21.90 -4.35 -1.29
CA ARG A 134 -23.00 -3.78 -2.09
C ARG A 134 -22.95 -4.18 -3.56
N GLY A 135 -21.76 -4.28 -4.15
CA GLY A 135 -21.59 -4.65 -5.57
C GLY A 135 -21.88 -6.12 -5.88
N ILE A 136 -21.71 -7.02 -4.91
CA ILE A 136 -22.00 -8.46 -5.05
C ILE A 136 -23.36 -8.88 -4.48
N GLY A 137 -24.17 -7.95 -3.95
CA GLY A 137 -25.52 -8.22 -3.45
C GLY A 137 -25.61 -8.96 -2.11
N LEU A 138 -24.61 -8.80 -1.23
CA LEU A 138 -24.59 -9.32 0.15
C LEU A 138 -24.91 -8.24 1.20
#